data_AF-A0A1H8N5N1-F1
#
_entry.id   AF-A0A1H8N5N1-F1
#
_cell.length_a   1.000
_cell.length_b   1.000
_cell.length_c   1.000
_cell.angle_alpha   90.00
_cell.angle_beta   90.00
_cell.angle_gamma   90.00
#
_symmetry.space_group_name_H-M   'P 1'
#
loop_
_entity.id
_entity.type
_entity.pdbx_description
1 polymer ?
#
loop_
_entity_poly.entity_id
_entity_poly.type
_entity_poly.pdbx_seq_one_letter_code
_entity_poly.pdbx_strand_id
1 'polypeptide(L)' 'MMDLHTRLMAAHACRDRAALVALYAEAADTVNDPDACGFYLTHAYVHALEAGDNAARTLHARLKAMGRES' A
#
# COMPACT_ATOMS: atom_id res chain seq x y z
N MET A 1 -1.92 -11.82 12.61
CA MET A 1 -2.26 -11.61 11.18
C MET A 1 -3.71 -11.19 10.96
N MET A 2 -4.68 -11.55 11.82
CA MET A 2 -6.08 -11.07 11.72
C MET A 2 -6.24 -9.54 11.82
N ASP A 3 -5.38 -8.86 12.59
CA ASP A 3 -5.50 -7.41 12.83
C ASP A 3 -5.45 -6.57 11.53
N LEU A 4 -4.45 -6.80 10.68
CA LEU A 4 -4.25 -6.04 9.45
C LEU A 4 -5.38 -6.27 8.43
N HIS A 5 -5.82 -7.52 8.27
CA HIS A 5 -6.92 -7.83 7.36
C HIS A 5 -8.23 -7.18 7.81
N THR A 6 -8.55 -7.25 9.11
CA THR A 6 -9.75 -6.60 9.66
C THR A 6 -9.69 -5.08 9.49
N ARG A 7 -8.53 -4.46 9.72
CA ARG A 7 -8.31 -3.02 9.49
C ARG A 7 -8.48 -2.63 8.02
N LEU A 8 -7.97 -3.43 7.08
CA LEU A 8 -8.16 -3.22 5.64
C LEU A 8 -9.65 -3.28 5.25
N MET A 9 -10.38 -4.28 5.77
CA MET A 9 -11.82 -4.39 5.52
C MET A 9 -12.61 -3.20 6.07
N ALA A 10 -12.29 -2.75 7.28
CA ALA A 10 -12.92 -1.57 7.86
C ALA A 10 -12.63 -0.29 7.05
N ALA A 11 -11.37 -0.08 6.64
CA ALA A 11 -10.98 1.06 5.82
C ALA A 11 -11.69 1.04 4.44
N HIS A 12 -11.82 -0.14 3.81
CA HIS A 12 -12.60 -0.29 2.59
C HIS A 12 -14.09 0.03 2.80
N ALA A 13 -14.69 -0.46 3.88
CA ALA A 13 -16.10 -0.18 4.20
C ALA A 13 -16.36 1.32 4.42
N CYS A 14 -15.42 2.03 5.06
CA CYS A 14 -15.50 3.47 5.29
C CYS A 14 -15.02 4.31 4.09
N ARG A 15 -14.52 3.69 3.01
CA ARG A 15 -13.82 4.37 1.90
C ARG A 15 -12.67 5.27 2.36
N ASP A 16 -12.01 4.88 3.45
CA ASP A 16 -10.91 5.64 4.04
C ASP A 16 -9.61 5.36 3.26
N ARG A 17 -9.40 6.13 2.19
CA ARG A 17 -8.24 5.96 1.31
C ARG A 17 -6.92 6.22 2.04
N ALA A 18 -6.87 7.18 2.95
CA ALA A 18 -5.66 7.46 3.71
C ALA A 18 -5.28 6.28 4.61
N ALA A 19 -6.26 5.67 5.29
CA ALA A 19 -6.03 4.44 6.05
C ALA A 19 -5.58 3.29 5.15
N LEU A 20 -6.19 3.11 3.98
CA LEU A 20 -5.79 2.06 3.02
C LEU A 20 -4.34 2.22 2.58
N VAL A 21 -3.88 3.44 2.26
CA VAL A 21 -2.48 3.72 1.91
C VAL A 21 -1.53 3.27 3.02
N ALA A 22 -1.81 3.66 4.26
CA ALA A 22 -0.99 3.30 5.41
C ALA A 22 -0.97 1.79 5.68
N LEU A 23 -2.13 1.13 5.61
CA LEU A 23 -2.28 -0.30 5.89
C LEU A 23 -1.60 -1.17 4.83
N TYR A 24 -1.71 -0.79 3.56
CA TYR A 24 -1.00 -1.50 2.49
C TYR A 24 0.51 -1.27 2.55
N ALA A 25 0.98 -0.09 2.95
CA ALA A 25 2.40 0.14 3.19
C ALA A 25 2.91 -0.73 4.36
N GLU A 26 2.18 -0.78 5.47
CA GLU A 26 2.48 -1.67 6.61
C GLU A 26 2.54 -3.14 6.16
N ALA A 27 1.57 -3.60 5.35
CA ALA A 27 1.57 -4.95 4.79
C ALA A 27 2.87 -5.23 4.02
N ALA A 28 3.28 -4.32 3.14
CA ALA A 28 4.50 -4.43 2.35
C ALA A 28 5.76 -4.51 3.21
N ASP A 29 5.81 -3.77 4.33
CA ASP A 29 6.94 -3.77 5.26
C ASP A 29 7.02 -5.05 6.12
N THR A 30 5.92 -5.79 6.26
CA THR A 30 5.87 -7.02 7.08
C THR A 30 6.14 -8.31 6.30
N VAL A 31 5.97 -8.31 4.98
CA VAL A 31 6.17 -9.50 4.15
C VAL A 31 7.61 -9.60 3.66
N ASN A 32 8.20 -10.78 3.82
CA ASN A 32 9.56 -11.06 3.35
C ASN A 32 9.60 -11.46 1.86
N ASP A 33 8.44 -11.73 1.26
CA ASP A 33 8.34 -12.11 -0.14
C ASP A 33 8.33 -10.85 -1.03
N PRO A 34 9.30 -10.69 -1.96
CA PRO A 34 9.41 -9.49 -2.79
C PRO A 34 8.21 -9.27 -3.72
N ASP A 35 7.57 -10.34 -4.19
CA ASP A 35 6.37 -10.27 -5.02
C ASP A 35 5.18 -9.75 -4.20
N ALA A 36 4.96 -10.31 -3.01
CA ALA A 36 3.93 -9.86 -2.07
C ALA A 36 4.18 -8.40 -1.63
N CYS A 37 5.43 -8.02 -1.37
CA CYS A 37 5.80 -6.64 -1.06
C CYS A 37 5.42 -5.70 -2.20
N GLY A 38 5.77 -6.06 -3.44
CA GLY A 38 5.42 -5.29 -4.64
C GLY A 38 3.90 -5.19 -4.86
N PHE A 39 3.17 -6.28 -4.61
CA PHE A 39 1.70 -6.31 -4.67
C PHE A 39 1.09 -5.29 -3.69
N TYR A 40 1.50 -5.30 -2.43
CA TYR A 40 0.97 -4.37 -1.43
C TYR A 40 1.38 -2.92 -1.70
N LEU A 41 2.63 -2.67 -2.11
CA LEU A 41 3.06 -1.31 -2.47
C LEU A 41 2.30 -0.75 -3.67
N THR A 42 1.95 -1.59 -4.65
CA THR A 42 1.12 -1.17 -5.78
C THR A 42 -0.26 -0.73 -5.31
N HIS A 43 -0.90 -1.50 -4.42
CA HIS A 43 -2.19 -1.13 -3.84
C HIS A 43 -2.12 0.17 -3.03
N ALA A 44 -1.09 0.34 -2.19
CA ALA A 44 -0.85 1.60 -1.47
C ALA A 44 -0.69 2.77 -2.45
N TYR A 45 0.07 2.59 -3.52
CA TYR A 45 0.34 3.63 -4.51
C TYR A 45 -0.91 4.05 -5.28
N VAL A 46 -1.72 3.10 -5.75
CA VAL A 46 -2.99 3.41 -6.44
C VAL A 46 -3.92 4.21 -5.54
N HIS A 47 -4.12 3.79 -4.29
CA HIS A 47 -4.98 4.54 -3.36
C HIS A 47 -4.43 5.92 -3.04
N ALA A 48 -3.11 6.09 -2.98
CA ALA A 48 -2.48 7.39 -2.77
C ALA A 48 -2.71 8.32 -3.98
N LEU A 49 -2.58 7.82 -5.21
CA LEU A 49 -2.90 8.58 -6.43
C LEU A 49 -4.38 8.98 -6.45
N GLU A 50 -5.28 8.05 -6.16
CA GLU A 50 -6.72 8.29 -6.10
C GLU A 50 -7.12 9.32 -5.03
N ALA A 51 -6.36 9.42 -3.94
CA ALA A 51 -6.58 10.37 -2.87
C ALA A 51 -5.89 11.73 -3.09
N GLY A 52 -4.99 11.84 -4.09
CA GLY A 52 -4.09 12.99 -4.22
C GLY A 52 -3.08 13.11 -3.08
N ASP A 53 -2.74 11.98 -2.44
CA ASP A 53 -1.84 11.91 -1.30
C ASP A 53 -0.37 12.07 -1.73
N ASN A 54 0.40 12.87 -0.98
CA ASN A 54 1.83 13.06 -1.19
C ASN A 54 2.63 11.76 -1.00
N ALA A 55 2.08 10.78 -0.28
CA ALA A 55 2.66 9.45 -0.13
C ALA A 55 2.89 8.75 -1.48
N ALA A 56 2.11 9.08 -2.53
CA ALA A 56 2.23 8.48 -3.86
C ALA A 56 3.66 8.58 -4.41
N ARG A 57 4.33 9.72 -4.24
CA ARG A 57 5.71 9.93 -4.71
C ARG A 57 6.70 9.02 -4.00
N THR A 58 6.55 8.83 -2.69
CA THR A 58 7.41 7.97 -1.89
C THR A 58 7.20 6.50 -2.24
N LEU A 59 5.94 6.09 -2.44
CA LEU A 59 5.57 4.72 -2.81
C LEU A 59 6.08 4.36 -4.21
N HIS A 60 5.96 5.28 -5.17
CA HIS A 60 6.57 5.16 -6.50
C HIS A 60 8.10 5.00 -6.40
N ALA A 61 8.80 5.84 -5.63
CA ALA A 61 10.25 5.66 -5.48
C ALA A 61 10.64 4.25 -4.95
N ARG A 62 9.83 3.68 -4.05
CA ARG A 62 10.03 2.30 -3.54
C ARG A 62 9.79 1.24 -4.62
N LEU A 63 8.69 1.33 -5.36
CA LEU A 63 8.36 0.40 -6.45
C LEU A 63 9.44 0.38 -7.53
N LYS A 64 9.96 1.57 -7.89
CA LYS A 64 11.08 1.71 -8.83
C LYS A 64 12.37 1.09 -8.32
N ALA A 65 12.70 1.29 -7.04
CA ALA A 65 13.88 0.67 -6.43
C ALA A 65 13.81 -0.87 -6.43
N MET A 66 12.61 -1.45 -6.41
CA MET A 66 12.38 -2.89 -6.50
C MET A 66 12.46 -3.44 -7.93
N GLY A 67 12.67 -2.59 -8.95
CA GLY A 67 12.66 -2.98 -10.36
C GLY A 67 11.28 -3.39 -10.88
N ARG A 68 10.20 -2.96 -10.20
CA ARG A 68 8.80 -3.31 -10.52
C ARG A 68 8.09 -2.26 -11.37
N GLU A 69 8.75 -1.17 -11.72
CA GLU A 69 8.30 -0.19 -12.71
C GLU A 69 9.49 0.34 -13.53
N SER A 70 9.29 0.44 -14.86
CA SER A 70 10.29 0.91 -15.83
C SER A 70 10.09 2.37 -16.20
#